data_AF-A0A3E4WMX4-F1
#
_entry.id   AF-A0A3E4WMX4-F1
#
_cell.length_a   1.000
_cell.length_b   1.000
_cell.length_c   1.000
_cell.angle_alpha   90.00
_cell.angle_beta   90.00
_cell.angle_gamma   90.00
#
_symmetry.space_group_name_H-M   'P 1'
#
loop_
_entity.id
_entity.type
_entity.pdbx_description
1 polymer ?
#
loop_
_entity_poly.entity_id
_entity_poly.type
_entity_poly.pdbx_seq_one_letter_code
_entity_poly.pdbx_strand_id
1 'polypeptide(L)'
;MLFAASKLESEKVNVMKKKRFIIISGILVCLAIFISLAVWSNSPEQKAERFVKVNGLTFYDLVNSNQQIPTTLDGIKVDVWSGEHTMYEFLLGTGMGDTQYWGVYYSPDDVPLPYQNTDVSLIADDDGSWTWQTDGDNHGTTKKIIEKWYYFEASF
;
A
#
# COMPACT_ATOMS: atom_id res chain seq x y z
N MET A 1 28.06 34.63 50.93
CA MET A 1 26.79 33.89 50.82
C MET A 1 26.04 34.12 49.50
N LEU A 2 26.01 35.34 48.93
CA LEU A 2 25.33 35.65 47.66
C LEU A 2 25.79 34.82 46.44
N PHE A 3 27.09 34.54 46.30
CA PHE A 3 27.64 33.75 45.18
C PHE A 3 27.24 32.28 45.17
N ALA A 4 26.97 31.67 46.33
CA ALA A 4 26.56 30.27 46.40
C ALA A 4 25.09 30.09 46.00
N ALA A 5 24.24 31.06 46.37
CA ALA A 5 22.82 31.06 46.02
C ALA A 5 22.60 31.22 44.50
N SER A 6 23.34 32.13 43.85
CA SER A 6 23.23 32.34 42.39
C SER A 6 23.67 31.12 41.57
N LYS A 7 24.69 30.40 42.04
CA LYS A 7 25.14 29.15 41.40
C LYS A 7 24.12 28.03 41.53
N LEU A 8 23.53 27.86 42.72
CA LEU A 8 22.46 26.88 42.98
C LEU A 8 21.20 27.14 42.14
N GLU A 9 20.85 28.41 41.95
CA GLU A 9 19.71 28.80 41.12
C GLU A 9 19.97 28.54 39.63
N SER A 10 21.18 28.88 39.15
CA SER A 10 21.63 28.58 37.78
C SER A 10 21.63 27.07 37.48
N GLU A 11 22.15 26.24 38.39
CA GLU A 11 22.13 24.78 38.24
C GLU A 11 20.72 24.21 38.18
N LYS A 12 19.81 24.67 39.06
CA LYS A 12 18.41 24.26 39.04
C LYS A 12 17.73 24.61 37.71
N VAL A 13 17.95 25.81 37.19
CA VAL A 13 17.42 26.24 35.89
C VAL A 13 17.94 25.34 34.76
N ASN A 14 19.22 24.98 34.77
CA ASN A 14 19.81 24.12 33.74
C ASN A 14 19.26 22.68 33.82
N VAL A 15 19.10 22.13 35.02
CA VAL A 15 18.45 20.82 35.23
C VAL A 15 16.99 20.83 34.74
N MET A 16 16.23 21.89 35.02
CA MET A 16 14.86 22.02 34.53
C MET A 16 14.80 22.12 32.99
N LYS A 17 15.70 22.87 32.37
CA LYS A 17 15.81 22.96 30.90
C LYS A 17 16.14 21.60 30.29
N LYS A 18 17.09 20.85 30.86
CA LYS A 18 17.43 19.50 30.41
C LYS A 18 16.28 18.51 30.54
N LYS A 19 15.53 18.54 31.65
CA LYS A 19 14.32 17.71 31.84
C LYS A 19 13.23 18.05 30.82
N ARG A 20 12.96 19.34 30.59
CA ARG A 20 12.00 19.79 29.58
C ARG A 20 12.41 19.34 28.18
N PHE A 21 13.70 19.46 27.84
CA PHE A 21 14.23 18.99 26.56
C PHE A 21 14.02 17.49 26.36
N ILE A 22 14.32 16.67 27.38
CA ILE A 22 14.09 15.21 27.32
C ILE A 22 12.61 14.89 27.12
N ILE A 23 11.71 15.55 27.84
CA ILE A 23 10.27 15.32 27.71
C ILE A 23 9.78 15.70 26.31
N ILE A 24 10.16 16.87 25.80
CA ILE A 24 9.77 17.33 24.46
C ILE A 24 10.32 16.37 23.39
N SER A 25 11.58 15.96 23.51
CA SER A 25 12.18 14.99 22.60
C SER A 25 11.45 13.65 22.63
N GLY A 26 11.08 13.14 23.82
CA GLY A 26 10.29 11.92 23.96
C GLY A 26 8.92 12.03 23.28
N ILE A 27 8.22 13.16 23.46
CA ILE A 27 6.92 13.40 22.81
C ILE A 27 7.06 13.42 21.28
N LEU A 28 8.08 14.09 20.76
CA LEU A 28 8.33 14.16 19.31
C LEU A 28 8.62 12.78 18.70
N VAL A 29 9.40 11.94 19.40
CA VAL A 29 9.66 10.56 18.96
C VAL A 29 8.38 9.73 18.95
N CYS A 30 7.58 9.79 20.01
CA CYS A 30 6.28 9.10 20.05
C CYS A 30 5.37 9.56 18.90
N LEU A 31 5.28 10.87 18.67
CA LEU A 31 4.48 11.43 17.58
C LEU A 31 4.94 10.93 16.21
N ALA A 32 6.26 10.89 15.96
CA ALA A 32 6.81 10.37 14.72
C ALA A 32 6.46 8.89 14.50
N ILE A 33 6.50 8.07 15.56
CA ILE A 33 6.08 6.65 15.50
C ILE A 33 4.60 6.54 15.17
N PHE A 34 3.74 7.30 15.85
CA PHE A 34 2.30 7.29 15.59
C PHE A 34 1.98 7.72 14.16
N ILE A 35 2.63 8.77 13.65
CA ILE A 35 2.47 9.20 12.26
C ILE A 35 2.92 8.09 11.31
N SER A 36 4.07 7.46 11.56
CA SER A 36 4.59 6.38 10.70
C SER A 36 3.63 5.18 10.65
N LEU A 37 3.08 4.78 11.79
CA LEU A 37 2.08 3.71 11.86
C LEU A 37 0.78 4.07 11.13
N ALA A 38 0.31 5.32 11.29
CA ALA A 38 -0.88 5.80 10.61
C ALA A 38 -0.68 5.78 9.08
N VAL A 39 0.45 6.30 8.59
CA VAL A 39 0.82 6.30 7.17
C VAL A 39 0.89 4.87 6.63
N TRP A 40 1.59 3.97 7.32
CA TRP A 40 1.70 2.57 6.91
C TRP A 40 0.34 1.88 6.87
N SER A 41 -0.48 2.02 7.91
CA SER A 41 -1.81 1.42 7.98
C SER A 41 -2.80 1.92 6.91
N ASN A 42 -2.47 3.05 6.27
CA ASN A 42 -3.27 3.68 5.24
C ASN A 42 -2.63 3.57 3.85
N SER A 43 -1.56 2.78 3.69
CA SER A 43 -0.92 2.56 2.40
C SER A 43 -1.86 1.86 1.41
N PRO A 44 -1.69 2.09 0.10
CA PRO A 44 -2.37 1.34 -0.96
C PRO A 44 -2.32 -0.19 -0.77
N GLU A 45 -1.13 -0.75 -0.53
CA GLU A 45 -0.94 -2.19 -0.29
C GLU A 45 -1.79 -2.69 0.89
N GLN A 46 -1.82 -1.97 2.01
CA GLN A 46 -2.62 -2.38 3.18
C GLN A 46 -4.13 -2.33 2.91
N LYS A 47 -4.59 -1.41 2.06
CA LYS A 47 -5.99 -1.36 1.63
C LYS A 47 -6.32 -2.52 0.68
N ALA A 48 -5.42 -2.83 -0.24
CA ALA A 48 -5.51 -3.98 -1.13
C ALA A 48 -5.58 -5.30 -0.35
N GLU A 49 -4.68 -5.52 0.61
CA GLU A 49 -4.69 -6.69 1.48
C GLU A 49 -6.02 -6.83 2.26
N ARG A 50 -6.56 -5.73 2.79
CA ARG A 50 -7.87 -5.73 3.46
C ARG A 50 -9.00 -6.09 2.52
N PHE A 51 -9.00 -5.55 1.31
CA PHE A 51 -10.00 -5.88 0.29
C PHE A 51 -9.98 -7.37 -0.01
N VAL A 52 -8.79 -7.94 -0.30
CA VAL A 52 -8.64 -9.37 -0.57
C VAL A 52 -9.05 -10.22 0.64
N LYS A 53 -8.71 -9.81 1.86
CA LYS A 53 -9.10 -10.53 3.08
C LYS A 53 -10.62 -10.57 3.27
N VAL A 54 -11.33 -9.50 2.93
CA VAL A 54 -12.79 -9.41 3.08
C VAL A 54 -13.53 -10.11 1.96
N ASN A 55 -13.07 -9.94 0.72
CA ASN A 55 -13.80 -10.32 -0.49
C ASN A 55 -13.24 -11.54 -1.22
N GLY A 56 -12.00 -11.95 -0.93
CA GLY A 56 -11.25 -12.91 -1.72
C GLY A 56 -11.87 -14.29 -1.81
N LEU A 57 -12.40 -14.82 -0.69
CA LEU A 57 -13.07 -16.12 -0.68
C LEU A 57 -14.39 -16.07 -1.45
N THR A 58 -15.21 -15.03 -1.22
CA THR A 58 -16.47 -14.83 -1.95
C THR A 58 -16.23 -14.77 -3.45
N PHE A 59 -15.21 -14.03 -3.90
CA PHE A 59 -14.90 -13.92 -5.32
C PHE A 59 -14.30 -15.20 -5.90
N TYR A 60 -13.48 -15.92 -5.13
CA TYR A 60 -13.03 -17.26 -5.51
C TYR A 60 -14.23 -18.19 -5.79
N ASP A 61 -15.22 -18.23 -4.89
CA ASP A 61 -16.41 -19.07 -5.07
C ASP A 61 -17.22 -18.63 -6.30
N LEU A 62 -17.34 -17.31 -6.54
CA LEU A 62 -18.02 -16.77 -7.72
C LEU A 62 -17.38 -17.23 -9.03
N VAL A 63 -16.05 -17.11 -9.16
CA VAL A 63 -15.32 -17.54 -10.36
C VAL A 63 -15.45 -19.04 -10.61
N ASN A 64 -15.58 -19.85 -9.55
CA ASN A 64 -15.66 -21.31 -9.65
C ASN A 64 -17.09 -21.89 -9.68
N SER A 65 -18.14 -21.07 -9.57
CA SER A 65 -19.53 -21.54 -9.39
C SER A 65 -20.37 -21.60 -10.68
N ASN A 66 -19.78 -21.48 -11.87
CA ASN A 66 -20.47 -21.31 -13.16
C ASN A 66 -21.47 -20.13 -13.18
N GLN A 67 -21.42 -19.25 -12.19
CA GLN A 67 -22.24 -18.06 -12.13
C GLN A 67 -21.61 -16.97 -12.98
N GLN A 68 -22.46 -16.07 -13.48
CA GLN A 68 -21.97 -14.87 -14.14
C GLN A 68 -21.24 -13.99 -13.12
N ILE A 69 -20.03 -13.56 -13.47
CA ILE A 69 -19.24 -12.63 -12.67
C ILE A 69 -20.03 -11.31 -12.53
N PRO A 70 -20.22 -10.79 -11.30
CA PRO A 70 -20.94 -9.55 -11.11
C PRO A 70 -20.15 -8.36 -11.68
N THR A 71 -20.85 -7.30 -12.08
CA THR A 71 -20.21 -6.06 -12.53
C THR A 71 -19.58 -5.26 -11.38
N THR A 72 -19.98 -5.54 -10.14
CA THR A 72 -19.41 -4.96 -8.93
C THR A 72 -19.31 -5.98 -7.79
N LEU A 73 -18.33 -5.81 -6.92
CA LEU A 73 -18.17 -6.53 -5.65
C LEU A 73 -17.89 -5.51 -4.56
N ASP A 74 -18.71 -5.50 -3.51
CA ASP A 74 -18.59 -4.55 -2.40
C ASP A 74 -18.55 -3.07 -2.87
N GLY A 75 -19.35 -2.76 -3.90
CA GLY A 75 -19.41 -1.43 -4.51
C GLY A 75 -18.24 -1.07 -5.43
N ILE A 76 -17.21 -1.93 -5.53
CA ILE A 76 -16.08 -1.76 -6.45
C ILE A 76 -16.39 -2.45 -7.78
N LYS A 77 -16.10 -1.78 -8.88
CA LYS A 77 -16.29 -2.34 -10.23
C LYS A 77 -15.35 -3.53 -10.46
N VAL A 78 -15.87 -4.55 -11.13
CA VAL A 78 -15.09 -5.69 -11.63
C VAL A 78 -14.87 -5.48 -13.12
N ASP A 79 -13.63 -5.19 -13.50
CA ASP A 79 -13.23 -5.13 -14.90
C ASP A 79 -12.62 -6.47 -15.33
N VAL A 80 -12.95 -6.93 -16.54
CA VAL A 80 -12.49 -8.23 -17.05
C VAL A 80 -11.59 -8.00 -18.26
N TRP A 81 -10.33 -8.37 -18.12
CA TRP A 81 -9.34 -8.27 -19.19
C TRP A 81 -9.01 -9.67 -19.70
N SER A 82 -9.41 -9.93 -20.94
CA SER A 82 -9.12 -11.19 -21.65
C SER A 82 -7.70 -11.18 -22.21
N GLY A 83 -7.11 -12.35 -22.41
CA GLY A 83 -5.75 -12.53 -22.94
C GLY A 83 -5.40 -14.01 -22.94
N GLU A 84 -4.10 -14.33 -22.92
CA GLU A 84 -3.63 -15.71 -22.66
C GLU A 84 -4.15 -16.21 -21.30
N HIS A 85 -4.10 -15.33 -20.30
CA HIS A 85 -4.69 -15.53 -18.98
C HIS A 85 -5.76 -14.46 -18.73
N THR A 86 -6.82 -14.80 -17.99
CA THR A 86 -7.88 -13.83 -17.65
C THR A 86 -7.49 -13.05 -16.40
N MET A 87 -7.77 -11.74 -16.41
CA MET A 87 -7.64 -10.89 -15.24
C MET A 87 -9.01 -10.33 -14.83
N TYR A 88 -9.33 -10.42 -13.54
CA TYR A 88 -10.45 -9.69 -12.93
C TYR A 88 -9.91 -8.57 -12.06
N GLU A 89 -9.99 -7.34 -12.57
CA GLU A 89 -9.42 -6.14 -11.96
C GLU A 89 -10.44 -5.42 -11.06
N PHE A 90 -9.91 -4.91 -9.95
CA PHE A 90 -10.59 -4.03 -9.01
C PHE A 90 -9.72 -2.79 -8.80
N LEU A 91 -10.09 -1.68 -9.44
CA LEU A 91 -9.41 -0.39 -9.23
C LEU A 91 -9.83 0.20 -7.87
N LEU A 92 -8.89 0.31 -6.94
CA LEU A 92 -9.17 0.71 -5.55
C LEU A 92 -8.83 2.19 -5.27
N GLY A 93 -7.97 2.80 -6.07
CA GLY A 93 -7.70 4.22 -5.95
C GLY A 93 -6.70 4.76 -6.97
N THR A 94 -6.44 6.06 -6.82
CA THR A 94 -5.42 6.78 -7.57
C THR A 94 -4.31 7.27 -6.64
N GLY A 95 -3.13 7.50 -7.22
CA GLY A 95 -1.96 8.06 -6.55
C GLY A 95 -1.97 9.59 -6.54
N MET A 96 -0.78 10.18 -6.42
CA MET A 96 -0.63 11.64 -6.38
C MET A 96 -0.61 12.20 -7.80
N GLY A 97 -1.78 12.60 -8.29
CA GLY A 97 -2.03 13.01 -9.67
C GLY A 97 -3.01 12.05 -10.36
N ASP A 98 -3.67 12.51 -11.44
CA ASP A 98 -4.67 11.72 -12.16
C ASP A 98 -4.07 10.67 -13.12
N THR A 99 -2.78 10.36 -12.99
CA THR A 99 -2.08 9.40 -13.86
C THR A 99 -1.51 8.19 -13.13
N GLN A 100 -1.75 8.08 -11.83
CA GLN A 100 -1.34 6.93 -11.03
C GLN A 100 -2.56 6.16 -10.54
N TYR A 101 -2.55 4.84 -10.71
CA TYR A 101 -3.63 3.93 -10.38
C TYR A 101 -3.10 2.77 -9.55
N TRP A 102 -3.90 2.30 -8.61
CA TRP A 102 -3.58 1.11 -7.84
C TRP A 102 -4.84 0.33 -7.50
N GLY A 103 -4.66 -0.98 -7.30
CA GLY A 103 -5.76 -1.87 -7.05
C GLY A 103 -5.31 -3.29 -6.85
N VAL A 104 -6.25 -4.21 -7.04
CA VAL A 104 -5.97 -5.64 -7.02
C VAL A 104 -6.56 -6.31 -8.24
N TYR A 105 -6.04 -7.48 -8.58
CA TYR A 105 -6.71 -8.37 -9.50
C TYR A 105 -6.66 -9.82 -9.04
N TYR A 106 -7.65 -10.58 -9.51
CA TYR A 106 -7.67 -12.02 -9.42
C TYR A 106 -7.23 -12.64 -10.75
N SER A 107 -6.23 -13.52 -10.69
CA SER A 107 -5.69 -14.30 -11.81
C SER A 107 -6.02 -15.78 -11.59
N PRO A 108 -7.01 -16.36 -12.30
CA PRO A 108 -7.45 -17.73 -12.07
C PRO A 108 -6.34 -18.78 -12.20
N ASP A 109 -5.37 -18.52 -13.08
CA ASP A 109 -4.23 -19.40 -13.37
C ASP A 109 -3.04 -19.16 -12.44
N ASP A 110 -3.19 -18.24 -11.49
CA ASP A 110 -2.17 -17.88 -10.51
C ASP A 110 -0.86 -17.34 -11.11
N VAL A 111 -0.97 -16.58 -12.19
CA VAL A 111 0.15 -15.93 -12.87
C VAL A 111 0.11 -14.42 -12.70
N PRO A 112 1.28 -13.76 -12.55
CA PRO A 112 1.35 -12.31 -12.53
C PRO A 112 1.07 -11.74 -13.93
N LEU A 113 0.36 -10.62 -13.99
CA LEU A 113 -0.03 -9.93 -15.22
C LEU A 113 0.24 -8.42 -15.08
N PRO A 114 0.66 -7.74 -16.16
CA PRO A 114 0.81 -6.29 -16.16
C PRO A 114 -0.57 -5.59 -16.10
N TYR A 115 -0.57 -4.28 -15.87
CA TYR A 115 -1.81 -3.50 -15.75
C TYR A 115 -2.73 -3.72 -16.95
N GLN A 116 -4.02 -3.97 -16.66
CA GLN A 116 -5.06 -4.26 -17.65
C GLN A 116 -4.74 -5.40 -18.62
N ASN A 117 -3.86 -6.34 -18.22
CA ASN A 117 -3.43 -7.47 -19.02
C ASN A 117 -2.85 -7.07 -20.38
N THR A 118 -2.09 -5.97 -20.39
CA THR A 118 -1.40 -5.46 -21.58
C THR A 118 -0.31 -6.42 -22.07
N ASP A 119 -0.01 -6.37 -23.36
CA ASP A 119 1.07 -7.19 -23.96
C ASP A 119 2.44 -6.56 -23.69
N VAL A 120 2.84 -6.53 -22.41
CA VAL A 120 4.15 -6.07 -21.96
C VAL A 120 4.79 -7.12 -21.06
N SER A 121 6.10 -7.32 -21.22
CA SER A 121 6.84 -8.28 -20.41
C SER A 121 6.99 -7.80 -18.97
N LEU A 122 6.78 -8.72 -18.04
CA LEU A 122 7.07 -8.54 -16.63
C LEU A 122 8.51 -8.96 -16.31
N ILE A 123 9.20 -8.16 -15.52
CA ILE A 123 10.53 -8.46 -14.98
C ILE A 123 10.36 -8.80 -13.50
N ALA A 124 10.74 -10.01 -13.10
CA ALA A 124 10.59 -10.46 -11.72
C ALA A 124 11.61 -9.79 -10.80
N ASP A 125 11.14 -9.38 -9.62
CA ASP A 125 11.93 -8.90 -8.49
C ASP A 125 12.00 -9.97 -7.38
N ASP A 126 12.95 -9.84 -6.46
CA ASP A 126 13.25 -10.88 -5.45
C ASP A 126 12.16 -11.05 -4.36
N ASP A 127 11.20 -10.13 -4.27
CA ASP A 127 10.20 -10.08 -3.19
C ASP A 127 8.80 -10.58 -3.60
N GLY A 128 8.69 -11.28 -4.73
CA GLY A 128 7.41 -11.71 -5.28
C GLY A 128 6.63 -10.57 -5.92
N SER A 129 7.34 -9.53 -6.37
CA SER A 129 6.83 -8.51 -7.26
C SER A 129 7.44 -8.62 -8.65
N TRP A 130 6.83 -7.94 -9.59
CA TRP A 130 7.26 -7.82 -10.96
C TRP A 130 7.03 -6.39 -11.42
N THR A 131 7.98 -5.86 -12.17
CA THR A 131 7.88 -4.55 -12.80
C THR A 131 7.64 -4.67 -14.29
N TRP A 132 6.94 -3.70 -14.86
CA TRP A 132 6.79 -3.54 -16.31
C TRP A 132 6.98 -2.07 -16.68
N GLN A 133 7.45 -1.85 -17.91
CA GLN A 133 7.60 -0.53 -18.50
C GLN A 133 7.37 -0.66 -20.01
N THR A 134 6.69 0.31 -20.60
CA THR A 134 6.57 0.45 -22.06
C THR A 134 7.43 1.59 -22.57
N ASP A 135 7.42 1.82 -23.88
CA ASP A 135 8.03 3.02 -24.45
C ASP A 135 7.43 4.28 -23.81
N GLY A 136 8.30 5.20 -23.38
CA GLY A 136 7.92 6.40 -22.64
C GLY A 136 8.06 6.26 -21.13
N ASP A 137 7.20 6.96 -20.39
CA ASP A 137 7.15 7.01 -18.93
C ASP A 137 6.05 6.12 -18.33
N ASN A 138 5.33 5.35 -19.15
CA ASN A 138 4.36 4.37 -18.65
C ASN A 138 5.08 3.18 -18.00
N HIS A 139 4.79 2.95 -16.72
CA HIS A 139 5.41 1.88 -15.95
C HIS A 139 4.49 1.43 -14.81
N GLY A 140 4.82 0.31 -14.21
CA GLY A 140 4.11 -0.16 -13.04
C GLY A 140 4.69 -1.40 -12.42
N THR A 141 3.98 -1.89 -11.41
CA THR A 141 4.36 -3.04 -10.62
C THR A 141 3.15 -3.93 -10.43
N THR A 142 3.36 -5.24 -10.40
CA THR A 142 2.41 -6.19 -9.84
C THR A 142 3.08 -6.99 -8.73
N LYS A 143 2.36 -7.30 -7.66
CA LYS A 143 2.93 -7.97 -6.48
C LYS A 143 1.97 -9.00 -5.94
N LYS A 144 2.49 -10.18 -5.59
CA LYS A 144 1.69 -11.25 -5.02
C LYS A 144 1.16 -10.84 -3.63
N ILE A 145 -0.14 -11.01 -3.40
CA ILE A 145 -0.75 -10.87 -2.06
C ILE A 145 -0.87 -12.27 -1.44
N ILE A 146 -1.69 -13.12 -2.07
CA ILE A 146 -1.93 -14.52 -1.72
C ILE A 146 -2.23 -15.30 -3.02
N GLU A 147 -2.49 -16.60 -2.92
CA GLU A 147 -2.91 -17.41 -4.07
C GLU A 147 -4.00 -16.70 -4.89
N LYS A 148 -3.72 -16.54 -6.18
CA LYS A 148 -4.51 -15.91 -7.26
C LYS A 148 -4.77 -14.42 -7.12
N TRP A 149 -4.34 -13.80 -6.02
CA TRP A 149 -4.56 -12.38 -5.76
C TRP A 149 -3.26 -11.60 -5.84
N TYR A 150 -3.30 -10.53 -6.63
CA TYR A 150 -2.18 -9.66 -6.87
C TYR A 150 -2.59 -8.21 -6.63
N TYR A 151 -1.66 -7.44 -6.08
CA TYR A 151 -1.67 -5.99 -6.06
C TYR A 151 -1.09 -5.45 -7.37
N PHE A 152 -1.51 -4.27 -7.79
CA PHE A 152 -0.86 -3.54 -8.88
C PHE A 152 -0.76 -2.05 -8.62
N GLU A 153 0.25 -1.43 -9.23
CA GLU A 153 0.37 0.00 -9.46
C GLU A 153 0.66 0.26 -10.94
N ALA A 154 0.12 1.34 -11.49
CA ALA A 154 0.36 1.79 -12.84
C ALA A 154 0.49 3.31 -12.87
N SER A 155 1.46 3.82 -13.61
CA SER A 155 1.72 5.25 -13.82
C SER A 155 1.80 5.56 -15.31
N PHE A 156 1.24 6.69 -15.71
CA PHE A 156 1.18 7.24 -17.07
C PHE A 156 1.55 8.73 -17.11
#